data_AF-A0A7M3NH39-F1
#
_entry.id   AF-A0A7M3NH39-F1
#
_cell.length_a   1.000
_cell.length_b   1.000
_cell.length_c   1.000
_cell.angle_alpha   90.00
_cell.angle_beta   90.00
_cell.angle_gamma   90.00
#
_symmetry.space_group_name_H-M   'P 1'
#
loop_
_entity.id
_entity.type
_entity.pdbx_description
1 polymer ?
#
loop_
_entity_poly.entity_id
_entity_poly.type
_entity_poly.pdbx_seq_one_letter_code
_entity_poly.pdbx_strand_id
1 'polypeptide(L)'
;MSLDVYNFGGQGRYVTVAAEPMGAGWSVWPVAAGAARAWVPAGGRVGVDFVVVAGRSVRRRVDRRLVFGARLDGGGEVPGSVALVHLK
;
A
#
# COMPACT_ATOMS: atom_id res chain seq x y z
N MET A 1 1.59 -9.12 2.37
CA MET A 1 2.60 -8.23 1.78
C MET A 1 2.83 -7.07 2.75
N SER A 2 4.04 -6.55 2.87
CA SER A 2 4.31 -5.35 3.68
C SER A 2 4.74 -4.20 2.77
N LEU A 3 4.15 -3.02 2.95
CA LEU A 3 4.55 -1.78 2.30
C LEU A 3 5.35 -0.94 3.29
N ASP A 4 6.59 -0.62 2.94
CA ASP A 4 7.41 0.27 3.74
C ASP A 4 7.13 1.73 3.41
N VAL A 5 6.80 2.50 4.44
CA VAL A 5 6.60 3.95 4.35
C VAL A 5 7.74 4.64 5.06
N TYR A 6 8.46 5.48 4.33
CA TYR A 6 9.58 6.27 4.83
C TYR A 6 9.17 7.73 5.01
N ASN A 7 9.67 8.35 6.07
CA ASN A 7 9.54 9.79 6.29
C ASN A 7 10.94 10.41 6.38
N PHE A 8 11.38 11.04 5.29
CA PHE A 8 12.67 11.73 5.23
C PHE A 8 12.61 13.17 5.81
N GLY A 9 11.44 13.61 6.29
CA GLY A 9 11.25 14.91 6.90
C GLY A 9 11.69 14.96 8.37
N GLY A 10 11.89 16.18 8.88
CA GLY A 10 12.31 16.44 10.27
C GLY A 10 11.19 16.40 11.31
N GLN A 11 9.96 16.05 10.93
CA GLN A 11 8.80 15.97 11.83
C GLN A 11 8.04 14.67 11.56
N GLY A 12 7.51 14.06 12.61
CA GLY A 12 6.65 12.88 12.47
C GLY A 12 5.36 13.19 11.73
N ARG A 13 4.84 12.23 10.97
CA ARG A 13 3.65 12.41 10.13
C ARG A 13 2.73 11.21 10.23
N TYR A 14 1.43 11.47 10.24
CA TYR A 14 0.44 10.46 9.91
C TYR A 14 0.27 10.40 8.40
N VAL A 15 0.27 9.17 7.88
CA VAL A 15 0.10 8.87 6.47
C VAL A 15 -1.03 7.87 6.32
N THR A 16 -1.99 8.16 5.45
CA THR A 16 -3.03 7.21 5.06
C THR A 16 -2.66 6.58 3.73
N VAL A 17 -2.47 5.27 3.73
CA VAL A 17 -2.15 4.48 2.55
C VAL A 17 -3.40 3.78 2.03
N ALA A 18 -3.55 3.75 0.72
CA ALA A 18 -4.56 2.96 0.03
C ALA A 18 -3.91 2.17 -1.11
N ALA A 19 -4.44 0.98 -1.38
CA ALA A 19 -4.06 0.19 -2.53
C ALA A 19 -5.17 0.24 -3.58
N GLU A 20 -4.80 0.39 -4.84
CA GLU A 20 -5.73 0.26 -5.95
C GLU A 20 -5.86 -1.22 -6.35
N PRO A 21 -7.08 -1.72 -6.65
CA PRO A 21 -7.27 -3.08 -7.13
C PRO A 21 -6.54 -3.30 -8.47
N MET A 22 -5.89 -4.46 -8.63
CA MET A 22 -5.14 -4.85 -9.84
C MET A 22 -6.05 -5.25 -11.03
N GLY A 23 -7.29 -4.78 -11.05
CA GLY A 23 -8.35 -5.19 -11.96
C GLY A 23 -9.28 -6.26 -11.39
N ALA A 24 -10.20 -6.75 -12.23
CA ALA A 24 -11.25 -7.69 -11.82
C ALA A 24 -10.70 -9.00 -11.24
N GLY A 25 -11.36 -9.50 -10.19
CA GLY A 25 -11.00 -10.76 -9.53
C GLY A 25 -9.89 -10.64 -8.47
N TRP A 26 -9.32 -9.45 -8.26
CA TRP A 26 -8.39 -9.18 -7.18
C TRP A 26 -9.07 -8.43 -6.04
N SER A 27 -8.64 -8.73 -4.82
CA SER A 27 -9.05 -8.01 -3.63
C SER A 27 -7.82 -7.67 -2.80
N VAL A 28 -7.72 -6.42 -2.36
CA VAL A 28 -6.59 -5.89 -1.59
C VAL A 28 -7.12 -5.06 -0.43
N TRP A 29 -6.65 -5.32 0.78
CA TRP A 29 -7.08 -4.58 1.97
C TRP A 29 -5.99 -4.61 3.06
N PRO A 30 -5.93 -3.59 3.94
CA PRO A 30 -5.00 -3.59 5.06
C PRO A 30 -5.36 -4.67 6.09
N VAL A 31 -4.36 -5.22 6.77
CA VAL A 31 -4.57 -6.24 7.82
C VAL A 31 -5.28 -5.65 9.05
N ALA A 32 -4.89 -4.44 9.47
CA ALA A 32 -5.50 -3.77 10.61
C ALA A 32 -6.91 -3.25 10.27
N ALA A 33 -7.85 -3.37 11.21
CA ALA A 33 -9.21 -2.86 11.05
C ALA A 33 -9.20 -1.32 10.98
N GLY A 34 -9.47 -0.77 9.80
CA GLY A 34 -9.49 0.67 9.52
C GLY A 34 -8.82 1.04 8.21
N ALA A 35 -8.74 2.35 7.91
CA ALA A 35 -7.83 2.82 6.87
C ALA A 35 -6.39 2.50 7.28
N ALA A 36 -5.50 2.22 6.33
CA ALA A 36 -4.06 2.02 6.58
C ALA A 36 -3.38 3.35 6.95
N ARG A 37 -3.81 3.95 8.07
CA ARG A 37 -3.25 5.17 8.65
C ARG A 37 -2.13 4.76 9.61
N ALA A 38 -0.93 5.23 9.35
CA ALA A 38 0.25 4.91 10.13
C ALA A 38 0.96 6.19 10.58
N TRP A 39 1.48 6.18 11.81
CA TRP A 39 2.42 7.19 12.28
C TRP A 39 3.84 6.83 11.83
N VAL A 40 4.51 7.76 11.16
CA VAL A 40 5.89 7.59 10.69
C VAL A 40 6.77 8.62 11.39
N PRO A 41 7.72 8.19 12.25
CA PRO A 41 8.65 9.10 12.92
C PRO A 41 9.48 9.93 11.94
N ALA A 42 10.00 11.07 12.38
CA ALA A 42 10.97 11.85 11.61
C ALA A 42 12.22 11.01 11.28
N GLY A 43 12.67 11.04 10.02
CA GLY A 43 13.75 10.19 9.53
C GLY A 43 13.47 8.67 9.60
N GLY A 44 12.22 8.27 9.87
CA GLY A 44 11.85 6.90 10.23
C GLY A 44 11.22 6.10 9.09
N ARG A 45 10.89 4.85 9.43
CA ARG A 45 10.19 3.89 8.59
C ARG A 45 9.15 3.14 9.40
N VAL A 46 8.02 2.81 8.78
CA VAL A 46 7.04 1.85 9.31
C VAL A 46 6.59 0.88 8.21
N GLY A 47 6.31 -0.36 8.57
CA GLY A 47 5.69 -1.34 7.67
C GLY A 47 4.16 -1.31 7.81
N VAL A 48 3.46 -1.28 6.67
CA VAL A 48 2.00 -1.38 6.60
C VAL A 48 1.62 -2.66 5.88
N ASP A 49 0.94 -3.56 6.58
CA ASP A 49 0.62 -4.87 6.05
C ASP A 49 -0.70 -4.89 5.28
N PHE A 50 -0.64 -5.51 4.09
CA PHE A 50 -1.78 -5.74 3.21
C PHE A 50 -1.98 -7.23 2.93
N VAL A 51 -3.25 -7.61 2.93
CA VAL A 51 -3.72 -8.87 2.38
C VAL A 51 -4.03 -8.66 0.90
N VAL A 52 -3.49 -9.54 0.06
CA VAL A 52 -3.70 -9.54 -1.39
C VAL A 52 -4.23 -10.91 -1.77
N VAL A 53 -5.45 -10.96 -2.29
CA VAL A 53 -6.11 -12.21 -2.70
C VAL A 53 -6.41 -12.19 -4.19
N ALA A 54 -5.99 -13.25 -4.87
CA ALA A 54 -6.37 -13.53 -6.24
C ALA A 54 -7.57 -14.50 -6.25
N GLY A 55 -8.67 -14.07 -6.83
CA GLY A 55 -9.84 -14.91 -7.09
C GLY A 55 -9.54 -15.99 -8.14
N ARG A 56 -10.42 -16.99 -8.22
CA ARG A 56 -10.24 -18.16 -9.11
C ARG A 56 -10.14 -17.80 -10.60
N SER A 57 -10.71 -16.67 -11.01
CA SER A 57 -10.69 -16.16 -12.39
C SER A 57 -9.37 -15.47 -12.76
N VAL A 58 -8.50 -15.18 -11.80
CA VAL A 58 -7.24 -14.50 -12.06
C VAL A 58 -6.27 -15.44 -12.78
N ARG A 59 -5.84 -15.02 -13.98
CA ARG A 59 -4.84 -15.75 -14.76
C ARG A 59 -3.50 -15.77 -14.03
N ARG A 60 -2.95 -16.97 -13.82
CA ARG A 60 -1.61 -17.20 -13.26
C ARG A 60 -0.51 -16.94 -14.28
N ARG A 61 0.73 -16.83 -13.79
CA ARG A 61 1.97 -16.61 -14.55
C ARG A 61 1.97 -15.33 -15.39
N VAL A 62 1.25 -14.31 -14.91
CA VAL A 62 1.19 -12.99 -15.52
C VAL A 62 1.49 -11.97 -14.43
N ASP A 63 2.39 -11.04 -14.74
CA ASP A 63 2.71 -9.93 -13.84
C ASP A 63 1.56 -8.93 -13.82
N ARG A 64 1.15 -8.54 -12.62
CA ARG A 64 0.11 -7.53 -12.38
C ARG A 64 0.70 -6.37 -11.59
N ARG A 65 0.31 -5.16 -11.95
CA ARG A 65 0.71 -3.94 -11.24
C ARG A 65 -0.24 -3.68 -10.09
N LEU A 66 0.30 -3.64 -8.89
CA LEU A 66 -0.37 -3.18 -7.68
C LEU A 66 0.11 -1.77 -7.36
N VAL A 67 -0.81 -0.81 -7.36
CA VAL A 67 -0.51 0.60 -7.08
C VAL A 67 -0.89 0.92 -5.64
N PHE A 68 0.01 1.58 -4.92
CA PHE A 68 -0.22 2.13 -3.60
C PHE A 68 -0.18 3.65 -3.68
N GLY A 69 -1.28 4.30 -3.31
CA GLY A 69 -1.34 5.73 -3.08
C GLY A 69 -1.15 6.03 -1.59
N ALA A 70 -0.61 7.20 -1.29
CA ALA A 70 -0.51 7.68 0.09
C ALA A 70 -0.84 9.17 0.16
N ARG A 71 -1.45 9.57 1.28
CA ARG A 71 -1.81 10.95 1.57
C ARG A 71 -1.35 11.31 2.96
N LEU A 72 -0.78 12.49 3.10
CA LEU A 72 -0.48 13.08 4.40
C LEU A 72 -1.75 13.63 5.01
N ASP A 73 -1.88 13.49 6.33
CA ASP A 73 -2.88 14.22 7.06
C ASP A 73 -2.64 15.74 6.86
N GLY A 74 -3.69 16.47 6.47
CA GLY A 74 -3.59 17.87 6.05
C GLY A 74 -3.46 18.08 4.54
N GLY A 75 -3.56 17.02 3.72
CA GLY A 75 -3.82 17.13 2.27
C GLY A 75 -2.59 17.13 1.38
N GLY A 76 -1.39 16.84 1.91
CA GLY A 76 -0.19 16.67 1.10
C GLY A 76 -0.22 15.35 0.31
N GLU A 77 0.05 15.41 -0.99
CA GLU A 77 0.17 14.23 -1.84
C GLU A 77 1.55 13.58 -1.66
N VAL A 78 1.56 12.25 -1.50
CA VAL A 78 2.80 11.45 -1.45
C VAL A 78 2.89 10.71 -2.78
N PRO A 79 4.06 10.70 -3.45
CA PRO A 79 4.24 9.94 -4.69
C PRO A 79 3.80 8.49 -4.50
N GLY A 80 2.96 8.01 -5.44
CA GLY A 80 2.51 6.62 -5.44
C GLY A 80 3.66 5.64 -5.65
N SER A 81 3.49 4.42 -5.14
CA SER A 81 4.43 3.32 -5.34
C SER A 81 3.75 2.20 -6.13
N VAL A 82 4.51 1.52 -7.00
CA VAL A 82 4.01 0.41 -7.82
C VAL A 82 4.83 -0.83 -7.55
N ALA A 83 4.14 -1.93 -7.23
CA ALA A 83 4.72 -3.26 -7.11
C ALA A 83 4.24 -4.17 -8.24
N LEU A 84 5.09 -5.12 -8.65
CA LEU A 84 4.71 -6.20 -9.56
C LEU A 84 4.39 -7.46 -8.74
N VAL A 85 3.20 -8.00 -8.94
CA VAL A 85 2.73 -9.24 -8.32
C VAL A 85 2.72 -10.34 -9.37
N HIS A 86 3.45 -11.41 -9.11
CA HIS A 86 3.47 -12.62 -9.94
C HIS A 86 2.84 -13.79 -9.19
N LEU A 87 1.77 -14.36 -9.75
CA LEU A 87 1.17 -15.60 -9.27
C LEU A 87 1.81 -16.78 -9.98
N LYS A 88 2.45 -17.68 -9.24
CA LYS A 88 3.00 -18.93 -9.78
C LYS A 88 1.90 -19.92 -10.16
#